data_AF-A0A392T112-F1
#
_entry.id   AF-A0A392T112-F1
#
_cell.length_a   1.000
_cell.length_b   1.000
_cell.length_c   1.000
_cell.angle_alpha   90.00
_cell.angle_beta   90.00
_cell.angle_gamma   90.00
#
_symmetry.space_group_name_H-M   'P 1'
#
loop_
_entity.id
_entity.type
_entity.pdbx_description
1 polymer ?
#
loop_
_entity_poly.entity_id
_entity_poly.type
_entity_poly.pdbx_seq_one_letter_code
_entity_poly.pdbx_strand_id
1 'polypeptide(L)' 'RGTSAWWRDVSLLGGSTDSTSDWYSEGIRKKVGDGLMTSFWFEMWIGDTPLKVQYQRLFQVSEQSNSKVGEMGT' A
#
# COMPACT_ATOMS: atom_id res chain seq x y z
N ARG A 1 1.88 -18.92 10.16
CA ARG A 1 2.35 -18.67 8.78
C ARG A 1 3.81 -18.25 8.91
N GLY A 2 4.76 -19.01 8.35
CA GLY A 2 6.18 -18.72 8.49
C GLY A 2 6.60 -17.59 7.56
N THR A 3 7.47 -16.70 8.04
CA THR A 3 8.20 -15.77 7.17
C THR A 3 9.11 -16.57 6.24
N SER A 4 9.17 -16.21 4.95
CA SER A 4 10.12 -16.85 4.04
C SER A 4 11.54 -16.58 4.54
N ALA A 5 12.45 -17.54 4.36
CA ALA A 5 13.86 -17.34 4.72
C ALA A 5 14.43 -16.07 4.07
N TRP A 6 14.02 -15.81 2.82
CA TRP A 6 14.36 -14.59 2.10
C TRP A 6 13.88 -13.30 2.80
N TRP A 7 12.63 -13.25 3.29
CA TRP A 7 12.14 -12.08 4.00
C TRP A 7 12.86 -11.84 5.33
N ARG A 8 13.31 -12.91 5.99
CA ARG A 8 14.13 -12.80 7.20
C ARG A 8 15.45 -12.09 6.90
N ASP A 9 16.15 -12.52 5.86
CA ASP A 9 17.45 -11.93 5.50
C ASP A 9 17.30 -10.45 5.08
N VAL A 10 16.23 -10.11 4.34
CA VAL A 10 15.93 -8.72 3.97
C VAL A 10 15.64 -7.86 5.21
N SER A 11 14.92 -8.37 6.20
CA SER A 11 14.58 -7.62 7.41
C SER A 11 15.81 -7.24 8.26
N LEU A 12 16.93 -7.95 8.12
CA LEU A 12 18.16 -7.71 8.85
C LEU A 12 19.04 -6.61 8.23
N LEU A 13 18.72 -6.13 7.01
CA LEU A 13 19.50 -5.09 6.34
C LEU A 13 19.35 -3.69 6.98
N GLY A 14 18.34 -3.50 7.82
CA GLY A 14 18.00 -2.20 8.43
C GLY A 14 18.81 -1.76 9.65
N GLY A 15 19.80 -2.54 10.08
CA GLY A 15 20.53 -2.29 11.32
C GLY A 15 19.92 -2.99 12.54
N SER A 16 20.48 -2.71 13.74
CA SER A 16 20.06 -3.36 14.98
C SER A 16 18.64 -2.97 15.38
N THR A 17 17.94 -3.90 16.03
CA THR A 17 16.55 -3.80 16.53
C THR A 17 16.27 -2.62 17.46
N ASP A 18 17.31 -1.92 17.90
CA ASP A 18 17.24 -0.80 18.85
C ASP A 18 17.04 0.55 18.14
N SER A 19 17.03 0.55 16.81
CA SER A 19 16.81 1.73 15.98
C SER A 19 15.30 1.88 15.72
N THR A 20 14.67 2.90 16.31
CA THR A 20 13.26 3.26 16.11
C THR A 20 12.93 3.79 14.71
N SER A 21 13.77 3.50 13.71
CA SER A 21 13.59 3.93 12.33
C SER A 21 12.96 2.79 11.54
N ASP A 22 11.76 3.04 11.03
CA ASP A 22 11.08 2.15 10.10
C ASP A 22 11.74 2.20 8.71
N TRP A 23 13.05 1.88 8.65
CA TRP A 23 13.91 1.95 7.46
C TRP A 23 13.27 1.28 6.23
N TYR A 24 12.50 0.22 6.47
CA TYR A 24 11.77 -0.52 5.45
C TYR A 24 10.64 0.31 4.84
N SER A 25 9.87 1.01 5.68
CA SER A 25 8.78 1.88 5.22
C SER A 25 9.32 3.15 4.56
N GLU A 26 10.46 3.67 5.03
CA GLU A 26 11.15 4.82 4.43
C GLU A 26 11.80 4.48 3.09
N GLY A 27 12.32 3.26 2.95
CA GLY A 27 13.10 2.82 1.79
C GLY A 27 12.27 2.27 0.62
N ILE A 28 10.99 1.95 0.83
CA ILE A 28 10.16 1.29 -0.19
C ILE A 28 9.14 2.24 -0.78
N ARG A 29 9.05 2.23 -2.11
CA ARG A 29 8.00 2.92 -2.87
C ARG A 29 7.25 1.92 -3.72
N LYS A 30 5.91 2.01 -3.72
CA LYS A 30 5.04 1.29 -4.65
C LYS A 30 5.03 2.03 -5.99
N LYS A 31 5.31 1.34 -7.09
CA LYS A 31 5.18 1.87 -8.46
C LYS A 31 4.00 1.19 -9.15
N VAL A 32 3.00 1.98 -9.50
CA VAL A 32 1.71 1.51 -10.03
C VAL A 32 1.70 1.44 -11.57
N GLY A 33 2.65 2.10 -12.24
CA GLY A 33 2.67 2.17 -13.71
C GLY A 33 1.60 3.11 -14.25
N ASP A 34 0.87 2.67 -15.28
CA ASP A 34 -0.26 3.42 -15.86
C ASP A 34 -1.52 3.39 -14.98
N GLY A 35 -1.53 2.56 -13.93
CA GLY A 35 -2.64 2.46 -12.99
C GLY A 35 -3.93 1.88 -13.55
N LEU A 36 -3.96 1.40 -14.80
CA LEU A 36 -5.18 0.88 -15.41
C LEU A 36 -5.58 -0.50 -14.86
N MET A 37 -4.62 -1.23 -14.26
CA MET A 37 -4.86 -2.54 -13.65
C MET A 37 -5.05 -2.48 -12.13
N THR A 38 -4.92 -1.31 -11.51
CA THR A 38 -4.93 -1.14 -10.06
C THR A 38 -6.20 -0.40 -9.65
N SER A 39 -7.02 -1.00 -8.78
CA SER A 39 -8.30 -0.39 -8.36
C SER A 39 -8.06 0.65 -7.27
N PHE A 40 -8.54 1.89 -7.44
CA PHE A 40 -8.23 2.95 -6.48
C PHE A 40 -8.79 2.66 -5.08
N TRP A 41 -10.07 2.28 -4.98
CA TRP A 41 -10.72 2.13 -3.67
C TRP A 41 -10.49 0.78 -2.99
N PHE A 42 -10.12 -0.24 -3.76
CA PHE A 42 -10.07 -1.63 -3.29
C PHE A 42 -8.65 -2.10 -2.92
N GLU A 43 -7.62 -1.38 -3.35
CA GLU A 43 -6.24 -1.72 -3.05
C GLU A 43 -5.80 -1.21 -1.67
N MET A 44 -4.87 -1.95 -1.04
CA MET A 44 -4.21 -1.54 0.20
C MET A 44 -3.03 -0.64 -0.14
N TRP A 45 -3.29 0.67 -0.17
CA TRP A 45 -2.29 1.69 -0.45
C TRP A 45 -1.29 1.83 0.69
N ILE A 46 -1.81 2.18 1.86
CA ILE A 46 -1.06 2.47 3.09
C ILE A 46 -1.73 1.69 4.22
N GLY A 47 -0.90 1.06 5.05
CA GLY A 47 -1.38 0.21 6.14
C GLY A 47 -2.06 -1.06 5.64
N ASP A 48 -2.98 -1.58 6.46
CA ASP A 48 -3.50 -2.94 6.35
C ASP A 48 -4.93 -3.02 5.79
N THR A 49 -5.53 -1.88 5.41
CA THR A 49 -6.93 -1.84 4.96
C THR A 49 -7.11 -1.05 3.66
N PRO A 50 -7.99 -1.49 2.75
CA PRO A 50 -8.34 -0.71 1.57
C PRO A 50 -8.99 0.63 1.90
N LEU A 51 -8.85 1.61 1.00
CA LEU A 51 -9.43 2.94 1.17
C LEU A 51 -10.95 2.92 1.32
N LYS A 52 -11.66 1.99 0.64
CA LYS A 52 -13.11 1.86 0.80
C LYS A 52 -13.54 1.52 2.23
N VAL A 53 -12.67 0.87 2.99
CA VAL A 53 -12.94 0.47 4.39
C VAL A 53 -12.57 1.61 5.32
N GLN A 54 -11.42 2.25 5.09
CA GLN A 54 -10.96 3.36 5.91
C GLN A 54 -11.82 4.63 5.73
N TYR A 55 -12.33 4.85 4.52
CA TYR A 55 -13.10 6.03 4.14
C TYR A 55 -14.47 5.67 3.54
N GLN A 56 -15.22 4.82 4.24
CA GLN A 56 -16.52 4.30 3.78
C GLN A 56 -17.49 5.39 3.31
N ARG A 57 -17.58 6.50 4.03
CA ARG A 57 -18.48 7.61 3.65
C ARG A 57 -18.09 8.25 2.32
N LEU A 58 -16.78 8.47 2.09
CA LEU A 58 -16.29 9.03 0.83
C LEU A 58 -16.49 8.04 -0.33
N PHE A 59 -16.24 6.76 -0.08
CA PHE A 59 -16.48 5.70 -1.05
C PHE A 59 -17.95 5.65 -1.50
N GLN A 60 -18.90 5.74 -0.56
CA GLN A 60 -20.33 5.68 -0.86
C GLN A 60 -20.84 6.84 -1.73
N VAL A 61 -20.24 8.02 -1.61
CA VAL A 61 -20.65 9.21 -2.37
C VAL A 61 -19.78 9.43 -3.63
N SER A 62 -18.76 8.60 -3.84
CA SER A 62 -17.87 8.72 -5.00
C SER A 62 -18.49 8.09 -6.24
N GLU A 63 -18.68 8.89 -7.28
CA GLU A 63 -19.07 8.41 -8.61
C GLU A 63 -18.00 7.50 -9.23
N GLN A 64 -16.74 7.64 -8.78
CA GLN A 64 -15.57 6.87 -9.22
C GLN A 64 -15.22 5.73 -8.24
N SER A 65 -16.19 5.22 -7.48
CA SER A 65 -15.98 4.16 -6.48
C SER A 65 -15.35 2.87 -7.04
N ASN A 66 -15.49 2.59 -8.33
CA ASN A 66 -14.91 1.41 -8.99
C ASN A 66 -13.77 1.73 -9.96
N SER A 67 -13.36 3.00 -10.04
CA SER A 67 -12.36 3.45 -11.01
C SER A 67 -10.95 2.93 -10.72
N LYS A 68 -10.17 2.85 -11.79
CA LYS A 68 -8.75 2.50 -11.78
C LYS A 68 -7.91 3.72 -11.46
N VAL A 69 -6.72 3.50 -10.94
CA VAL A 69 -5.82 4.59 -10.52
C VAL A 69 -5.46 5.52 -11.67
N GLY A 70 -5.30 4.96 -12.88
CA GLY A 70 -5.05 5.75 -14.09
C GLY A 70 -6.22 6.64 -14.53
N GLU A 71 -7.42 6.44 -13.98
CA GLU A 71 -8.64 7.19 -14.28
C GLU A 71 -8.93 8.28 -13.22
N MET A 72 -8.10 8.37 -12.17
CA MET A 72 -8.30 9.33 -11.07
C MET A 72 -7.48 10.60 -11.33
N GLY A 73 -8.09 11.77 -11.13
CA GLY A 73 -7.40 13.07 -11.20
C GLY A 73 -7.31 13.70 -12.59
N THR A 74 -8.00 13.14 -13.59
CA THR A 74 -8.42 13.85 -14.81
C THR A 74 -9.59 14.78 -14.52
#